data_AF-A0A1J5KSQ1-F1
#
_entry.id   AF-A0A1J5KSQ1-F1
#
_cell.length_a   1.000
_cell.length_b   1.000
_cell.length_c   1.000
_cell.angle_alpha   90.00
_cell.angle_beta   90.00
_cell.angle_gamma   90.00
#
_symmetry.space_group_name_H-M   'P 1'
#
loop_
_entity.id
_entity.type
_entity.pdbx_description
1 polymer ?
#
loop_
_entity_poly.entity_id
_entity_poly.type
_entity_poly.pdbx_seq_one_letter_code
_entity_poly.pdbx_strand_id
1 'polypeptide(L)'
;MCDVHHFVDPEYVKNEFAKVIFDDSSNVDAEREEYMTYMYGVIRDTARYYILSRKPEAEEDEIEAFVKSSYAIAHQESYWSHYRKPSNGRMQFMRGDYGHGHGMMQVDDRWHFTAINQGKGANLILNIVYSLEEYYDAWERAPSQKCVNSPTDWYAISRSAYSAYNGGASRICRWTNPRDKWARNDKGFKAKYDNRQWENYITDFEVPSFVDIGCIISGGTNCENDGSDNSLPRVNVIYRSNENGNCVYDDSADQFLCTQERFAQCLHHKIYDGSTRNVSYGNFKDEWDTYPVEQAEVEGICSTVEGLIKPGSRISLKKNINVRRTPGGDKLGVISSGKTAQVLSYEVTEAKSLKRYYQISFGSKVGYVYAGDKSDYSSWASISNSNLSYQKIAEVGNYVSSFENLPSMDDSSVNLINGEAYEVLGVTYNVDLSLNYELDVDGSSYHFYAGSLNPYTHDDFFKITKKVDTPNPTPEPPKPVVKTGRLSKSIWWKKIYSCPSTSCKKAGTLRGPRLTKKKLKIYENKNGWLKVEQSGKVGWIKQQYVKVY
;
A
#
# COMPACT_ATOMS: atom_id res chain seq x y z
N MET A 1 -12.41 15.47 -19.37
CA MET A 1 -12.09 15.64 -17.95
C MET A 1 -13.12 14.92 -17.10
N CYS A 2 -12.73 14.44 -15.92
CA CYS A 2 -13.64 13.80 -14.96
C CYS A 2 -13.49 14.45 -13.58
N ASP A 3 -14.57 14.44 -12.79
CA ASP A 3 -14.53 14.95 -11.42
C ASP A 3 -13.65 14.03 -10.55
N VAL A 4 -12.71 14.62 -9.82
CA VAL A 4 -11.71 13.93 -8.98
C VAL A 4 -12.36 13.02 -7.94
N HIS A 5 -13.46 13.46 -7.32
CA HIS A 5 -14.12 12.80 -6.18
C HIS A 5 -14.65 11.38 -6.45
N HIS A 6 -14.72 10.96 -7.72
CA HIS A 6 -15.08 9.60 -8.09
C HIS A 6 -13.89 8.63 -8.11
N PHE A 7 -12.66 9.12 -8.09
CA PHE A 7 -11.44 8.35 -8.33
C PHE A 7 -10.42 8.46 -7.20
N VAL A 8 -10.33 9.61 -6.54
CA VAL A 8 -9.42 9.85 -5.41
C VAL A 8 -10.05 10.86 -4.45
N ASP A 9 -9.60 10.88 -3.20
CA ASP A 9 -10.03 11.87 -2.21
C ASP A 9 -9.66 13.28 -2.71
N PRO A 10 -10.63 14.18 -2.96
CA PRO A 10 -10.33 15.55 -3.40
C PRO A 10 -9.50 16.34 -2.40
N GLU A 11 -9.61 16.03 -1.10
CA GLU A 11 -8.85 16.74 -0.07
C GLU A 11 -7.38 16.31 -0.10
N TYR A 12 -7.11 15.03 -0.38
CA TYR A 12 -5.76 14.56 -0.66
C TYR A 12 -5.16 15.32 -1.85
N VAL A 13 -5.86 15.38 -2.99
CA VAL A 13 -5.32 16.08 -4.17
C VAL A 13 -5.08 17.56 -3.89
N LYS A 14 -6.01 18.21 -3.21
CA LYS A 14 -5.90 19.63 -2.85
C LYS A 14 -4.72 19.91 -1.94
N ASN A 15 -4.45 19.05 -0.98
CA ASN A 15 -3.37 19.26 -0.02
C ASN A 15 -2.01 18.86 -0.62
N GLU A 16 -1.96 17.74 -1.34
CA GLU A 16 -0.72 17.15 -1.85
C GLU A 16 -0.22 17.79 -3.15
N PHE A 17 -1.13 18.23 -4.02
CA PHE A 17 -0.82 18.70 -5.37
C PHE A 17 -1.25 20.14 -5.62
N ALA A 18 -1.44 20.94 -4.56
CA ALA A 18 -1.95 22.31 -4.62
C ALA A 18 -1.33 23.16 -5.75
N LYS A 19 0.00 23.10 -5.87
CA LYS A 19 0.80 23.89 -6.80
C LYS A 19 0.73 23.44 -8.27
N VAL A 20 0.13 22.28 -8.53
CA VAL A 20 -0.07 21.72 -9.88
C VAL A 20 -1.55 21.43 -10.14
N ILE A 21 -2.43 22.24 -9.55
CA ILE A 21 -3.84 22.34 -9.91
C ILE A 21 -4.04 23.67 -10.62
N PHE A 22 -4.33 23.63 -11.93
CA PHE A 22 -4.57 24.85 -12.69
C PHE A 22 -5.97 25.42 -12.38
N ASP A 23 -6.05 26.62 -11.82
CA ASP A 23 -7.31 27.30 -11.47
C ASP A 23 -7.82 28.20 -12.61
N ASP A 24 -8.96 27.82 -13.21
CA ASP A 24 -9.57 28.57 -14.33
C ASP A 24 -10.17 29.92 -13.90
N SER A 25 -10.31 30.17 -12.61
CA SER A 25 -10.80 31.45 -12.08
C SER A 25 -9.69 32.47 -11.82
N SER A 26 -8.43 32.04 -11.83
CA SER A 26 -7.26 32.90 -11.69
C SER A 26 -6.94 33.68 -12.97
N ASN A 27 -6.04 34.67 -12.88
CA ASN A 27 -5.45 35.30 -14.06
C ASN A 27 -4.66 34.25 -14.85
N VAL A 28 -5.02 34.03 -16.11
CA VAL A 28 -4.48 32.92 -16.92
C VAL A 28 -2.97 32.96 -17.13
N ASP A 29 -2.35 34.15 -17.19
CA ASP A 29 -0.91 34.27 -17.46
C ASP A 29 -0.12 33.98 -16.19
N ALA A 30 -0.50 34.58 -15.07
CA ALA A 30 0.09 34.29 -13.76
C ALA A 30 -0.11 32.83 -13.33
N GLU A 31 -1.32 32.31 -13.51
CA GLU A 31 -1.63 30.90 -13.21
C GLU A 31 -0.79 29.94 -14.03
N ARG A 32 -0.63 30.23 -15.34
CA ARG A 32 0.20 29.41 -16.22
C ARG A 32 1.67 29.44 -15.81
N GLU A 33 2.19 30.62 -15.48
CA GLU A 33 3.59 30.77 -15.04
C GLU A 33 3.88 29.96 -13.78
N GLU A 34 3.03 30.10 -12.74
CA GLU A 34 3.18 29.37 -11.47
C GLU A 34 3.03 27.86 -11.69
N TYR A 35 1.95 27.43 -12.36
CA TYR A 35 1.68 26.03 -12.63
C TYR A 35 2.81 25.38 -13.44
N MET A 36 3.29 26.03 -14.50
CA MET A 36 4.32 25.46 -15.37
C MET A 36 5.67 25.37 -14.64
N THR A 37 6.00 26.34 -13.79
CA THR A 37 7.21 26.32 -12.97
C THR A 37 7.20 25.13 -12.00
N TYR A 38 6.12 24.92 -11.24
CA TYR A 38 6.06 23.78 -10.32
C TYR A 38 5.92 22.43 -11.04
N MET A 39 5.17 22.37 -12.14
CA MET A 39 5.08 21.16 -12.96
C MET A 39 6.43 20.80 -13.58
N TYR A 40 7.27 21.78 -13.91
CA TYR A 40 8.62 21.55 -14.41
C TYR A 40 9.46 20.76 -13.41
N GLY A 41 9.55 21.23 -12.16
CA GLY A 41 10.25 20.52 -11.08
C GLY A 41 9.70 19.11 -10.85
N VAL A 42 8.36 18.95 -10.84
CA VAL A 42 7.72 17.63 -10.69
C VAL A 42 8.12 16.65 -11.79
N ILE A 43 8.05 17.05 -13.07
CA ILE A 43 8.43 16.16 -14.18
C ILE A 43 9.93 15.86 -14.13
N ARG A 44 10.76 16.88 -13.87
CA ARG A 44 12.22 16.75 -13.76
C ARG A 44 12.59 15.66 -12.78
N ASP A 45 12.13 15.82 -11.55
CA ASP A 45 12.55 14.98 -10.44
C ASP A 45 11.92 13.59 -10.55
N THR A 46 10.69 13.48 -11.10
CA THR A 46 10.09 12.18 -11.39
C THR A 46 10.87 11.42 -12.45
N ALA A 47 11.27 12.08 -13.54
CA ALA A 47 12.05 11.45 -14.61
C ALA A 47 13.46 11.05 -14.14
N ARG A 48 14.13 11.92 -13.36
CA ARG A 48 15.44 11.61 -12.74
C ARG A 48 15.33 10.43 -11.78
N TYR A 49 14.34 10.44 -10.87
CA TYR A 49 14.08 9.32 -9.96
C TYR A 49 13.86 8.02 -10.75
N TYR A 50 13.04 8.09 -11.80
CA TYR A 50 12.71 6.91 -12.59
C TYR A 50 13.94 6.29 -13.25
N ILE A 51 14.74 7.07 -14.01
CA ILE A 51 15.90 6.53 -14.71
C ILE A 51 16.95 5.98 -13.74
N LEU A 52 17.25 6.70 -12.65
CA LEU A 52 18.20 6.26 -11.63
C LEU A 52 17.72 5.02 -10.88
N SER A 53 16.41 4.83 -10.71
CA SER A 53 15.85 3.62 -10.10
C SER A 53 16.03 2.37 -10.98
N ARG A 54 16.12 2.55 -12.31
CA ARG A 54 16.28 1.46 -13.29
C ARG A 54 17.74 1.22 -13.68
N LYS A 55 18.52 2.29 -13.71
CA LYS A 55 19.93 2.33 -14.12
C LYS A 55 20.69 3.32 -13.21
N PRO A 56 21.08 2.90 -12.00
CA PRO A 56 21.80 3.75 -11.05
C PRO A 56 23.11 4.32 -11.58
N GLU A 57 23.70 3.66 -12.57
CA GLU A 57 24.94 4.03 -13.26
C GLU A 57 24.73 4.91 -14.50
N ALA A 58 23.52 5.43 -14.74
CA ALA A 58 23.27 6.34 -15.86
C ALA A 58 24.15 7.60 -15.74
N GLU A 59 24.80 7.96 -16.85
CA GLU A 59 25.63 9.16 -16.92
C GLU A 59 24.75 10.42 -17.01
N GLU A 60 25.28 11.57 -16.59
CA GLU A 60 24.47 12.80 -16.47
C GLU A 60 23.88 13.26 -17.82
N ASP A 61 24.60 13.06 -18.93
CA ASP A 61 24.11 13.41 -20.27
C ASP A 61 22.93 12.53 -20.74
N GLU A 62 22.92 11.26 -20.34
CA GLU A 62 21.78 10.34 -20.53
C GLU A 62 20.58 10.80 -19.71
N ILE A 63 20.79 11.12 -18.43
CA ILE A 63 19.75 11.59 -17.52
C ILE A 63 19.13 12.88 -18.05
N GLU A 64 19.93 13.87 -18.44
CA GLU A 64 19.47 15.13 -19.01
C GLU A 64 18.64 14.91 -20.29
N ALA A 65 19.09 14.01 -21.17
CA ALA A 65 18.37 13.71 -22.40
C ALA A 65 17.03 12.98 -22.14
N PHE A 66 16.99 12.10 -21.14
CA PHE A 66 15.77 11.42 -20.70
C PHE A 66 14.77 12.40 -20.08
N VAL A 67 15.23 13.31 -19.21
CA VAL A 67 14.43 14.39 -18.62
C VAL A 67 13.90 15.32 -19.71
N LYS A 68 14.75 15.75 -20.65
CA LYS A 68 14.33 16.59 -21.77
C LYS A 68 13.27 15.91 -22.65
N SER A 69 13.43 14.61 -22.90
CA SER A 69 12.42 13.83 -23.60
C SER A 69 11.10 13.78 -22.84
N SER A 70 11.16 13.63 -21.52
CA SER A 70 9.99 13.62 -20.63
C SER A 70 9.18 14.91 -20.76
N TYR A 71 9.82 16.08 -20.79
CA TYR A 71 9.13 17.36 -21.09
C TYR A 71 8.46 17.39 -22.46
N ALA A 72 9.15 16.89 -23.48
CA ALA A 72 8.61 16.84 -24.84
C ALA A 72 7.41 15.88 -24.94
N ILE A 73 7.43 14.74 -24.24
CA ILE A 73 6.29 13.80 -24.14
C ILE A 73 5.13 14.45 -23.38
N ALA A 74 5.39 15.06 -22.22
CA ALA A 74 4.38 15.78 -21.44
C ALA A 74 3.66 16.83 -22.29
N HIS A 75 4.41 17.59 -23.10
CA HIS A 75 3.82 18.54 -24.04
C HIS A 75 3.07 17.86 -25.19
N GLN A 76 3.65 16.82 -25.79
CA GLN A 76 3.11 16.17 -26.98
C GLN A 76 1.83 15.39 -26.69
N GLU A 77 1.77 14.71 -25.55
CA GLU A 77 0.74 13.72 -25.25
C GLU A 77 -0.23 14.18 -24.15
N SER A 78 0.13 15.18 -23.35
CA SER A 78 -0.70 15.63 -22.21
C SER A 78 -0.84 17.15 -22.09
N TYR A 79 -0.23 17.92 -23.00
CA TYR A 79 -0.26 19.39 -22.96
C TYR A 79 0.15 19.97 -21.59
N TRP A 80 1.06 19.31 -20.88
CA TRP A 80 1.47 19.68 -19.51
C TRP A 80 0.33 19.72 -18.49
N SER A 81 -0.83 19.09 -18.74
CA SER A 81 -2.01 19.27 -17.89
C SER A 81 -2.46 17.95 -17.25
N HIS A 82 -2.83 18.03 -15.97
CA HIS A 82 -3.46 16.93 -15.24
C HIS A 82 -4.64 17.40 -14.41
N TYR A 83 -4.42 18.06 -13.26
CA TYR A 83 -5.47 18.58 -12.40
C TYR A 83 -5.90 19.98 -12.82
N ARG A 84 -7.20 20.25 -12.71
CA ARG A 84 -7.79 21.53 -13.04
C ARG A 84 -8.94 21.86 -12.10
N LYS A 85 -9.07 23.12 -11.74
CA LYS A 85 -10.21 23.64 -10.99
C LYS A 85 -11.01 24.59 -11.89
N PRO A 86 -12.05 24.07 -12.57
CA PRO A 86 -12.94 24.90 -13.38
C PRO A 86 -13.77 25.85 -12.52
N SER A 87 -14.33 26.88 -13.16
CA SER A 87 -15.17 27.90 -12.53
C SER A 87 -16.41 27.38 -11.79
N ASN A 88 -16.82 26.13 -12.06
CA ASN A 88 -17.90 25.45 -11.33
C ASN A 88 -17.47 24.92 -9.94
N GLY A 89 -16.18 25.07 -9.57
CA GLY A 89 -15.61 24.72 -8.27
C GLY A 89 -15.32 23.24 -8.06
N ARG A 90 -15.69 22.34 -8.99
CA ARG A 90 -15.44 20.91 -8.87
C ARG A 90 -14.10 20.56 -9.48
N MET A 91 -13.16 20.11 -8.66
CA MET A 91 -11.84 19.69 -9.13
C MET A 91 -11.98 18.54 -10.14
N GLN A 92 -11.24 18.68 -11.25
CA GLN A 92 -11.23 17.76 -12.37
C GLN A 92 -9.81 17.30 -12.68
N PHE A 93 -9.70 16.17 -13.37
CA PHE A 93 -8.44 15.70 -13.93
C PHE A 93 -8.56 15.30 -15.41
N MET A 94 -7.43 15.27 -16.12
CA MET A 94 -7.33 14.90 -17.52
C MET A 94 -7.52 13.38 -17.72
N ARG A 95 -8.35 13.03 -18.72
CA ARG A 95 -8.45 11.67 -19.27
C ARG A 95 -8.08 11.71 -20.75
N GLY A 96 -7.54 10.61 -21.26
CA GLY A 96 -7.30 10.47 -22.69
C GLY A 96 -8.55 10.27 -23.52
N ASP A 97 -8.35 10.12 -24.82
CA ASP A 97 -9.41 10.02 -25.82
C ASP A 97 -10.32 8.80 -25.57
N TYR A 98 -11.64 9.01 -25.70
CA TYR A 98 -12.67 7.97 -25.56
C TYR A 98 -12.67 7.23 -24.22
N GLY A 99 -12.12 7.85 -23.17
CA GLY A 99 -12.05 7.28 -21.82
C GLY A 99 -10.69 6.69 -21.49
N HIS A 100 -9.85 6.41 -22.50
CA HIS A 100 -8.61 5.68 -22.36
C HIS A 100 -7.38 6.61 -22.48
N GLY A 101 -6.69 6.86 -21.36
CA GLY A 101 -5.41 7.60 -21.30
C GLY A 101 -4.34 6.99 -22.18
N HIS A 102 -3.71 7.81 -23.01
CA HIS A 102 -2.53 7.45 -23.78
C HIS A 102 -1.38 8.45 -23.61
N GLY A 103 -1.60 9.52 -22.84
CA GLY A 103 -0.61 10.53 -22.55
C GLY A 103 0.02 10.38 -21.18
N MET A 104 1.23 10.94 -21.05
CA MET A 104 2.09 10.85 -19.88
C MET A 104 1.43 11.22 -18.56
N MET A 105 0.48 12.16 -18.57
CA MET A 105 -0.26 12.59 -17.37
C MET A 105 -1.75 12.24 -17.47
N GLN A 106 -2.11 11.21 -18.22
CA GLN A 106 -3.51 10.81 -18.44
C GLN A 106 -3.80 9.45 -17.83
N VAL A 107 -5.05 9.25 -17.43
CA VAL A 107 -5.51 8.00 -16.83
C VAL A 107 -5.89 6.98 -17.90
N ASP A 108 -5.16 5.85 -18.04
CA ASP A 108 -5.59 4.70 -18.85
C ASP A 108 -6.55 3.81 -18.06
N ASP A 109 -7.83 3.88 -18.31
CA ASP A 109 -8.86 3.09 -17.62
C ASP A 109 -9.03 1.64 -18.15
N ARG A 110 -8.40 1.24 -19.27
CA ARG A 110 -8.51 -0.14 -19.82
C ARG A 110 -7.73 -1.16 -18.99
N TRP A 111 -6.68 -0.70 -18.32
CA TRP A 111 -5.77 -1.54 -17.54
C TRP A 111 -5.80 -1.23 -16.03
N HIS A 112 -6.57 -0.21 -15.62
CA HIS A 112 -6.53 0.34 -14.26
C HIS A 112 -7.82 0.15 -13.45
N PHE A 113 -8.71 -0.83 -13.69
CA PHE A 113 -9.81 -1.05 -12.74
C PHE A 113 -9.31 -1.25 -11.29
N THR A 114 -8.21 -1.97 -11.10
CA THR A 114 -7.58 -2.14 -9.78
C THR A 114 -6.94 -0.86 -9.27
N ALA A 115 -6.22 -0.11 -10.11
CA ALA A 115 -5.53 1.11 -9.71
C ALA A 115 -6.49 2.31 -9.50
N ILE A 116 -7.56 2.42 -10.28
CA ILE A 116 -8.68 3.33 -10.07
C ILE A 116 -9.38 2.99 -8.76
N ASN A 117 -9.68 1.71 -8.51
CA ASN A 117 -10.27 1.30 -7.23
C ASN A 117 -9.36 1.56 -6.03
N GLN A 118 -8.03 1.57 -6.22
CA GLN A 118 -7.02 1.87 -5.18
C GLN A 118 -6.67 3.37 -5.08
N GLY A 119 -7.35 4.27 -5.79
CA GLY A 119 -7.05 5.71 -5.78
C GLY A 119 -5.77 6.13 -6.51
N LYS A 120 -5.09 5.18 -7.16
CA LYS A 120 -3.82 5.39 -7.89
C LYS A 120 -4.02 5.93 -9.30
N GLY A 121 -5.19 5.70 -9.90
CA GLY A 121 -5.46 6.10 -11.28
C GLY A 121 -5.47 7.61 -11.51
N ALA A 122 -5.86 8.41 -10.52
CA ALA A 122 -5.89 9.86 -10.62
C ALA A 122 -4.64 10.55 -10.04
N ASN A 123 -3.60 9.79 -9.66
CA ASN A 123 -2.39 10.38 -9.09
C ASN A 123 -1.41 10.80 -10.20
N LEU A 124 -1.04 12.08 -10.23
CA LEU A 124 -0.13 12.66 -11.23
C LEU A 124 1.19 11.90 -11.38
N ILE A 125 1.89 11.64 -10.26
CA ILE A 125 3.23 11.02 -10.29
C ILE A 125 3.14 9.58 -10.79
N LEU A 126 2.13 8.82 -10.34
CA LEU A 126 1.95 7.43 -10.78
C LEU A 126 1.63 7.34 -12.28
N ASN A 127 0.88 8.31 -12.82
CA ASN A 127 0.64 8.39 -14.26
C ASN A 127 1.93 8.70 -15.04
N ILE A 128 2.74 9.65 -14.55
CA ILE A 128 4.05 9.97 -15.13
C ILE A 128 4.96 8.74 -15.13
N VAL A 129 5.12 8.08 -13.98
CA VAL A 129 5.99 6.89 -13.83
C VAL A 129 5.56 5.77 -14.76
N TYR A 130 4.27 5.50 -14.86
CA TYR A 130 3.74 4.50 -15.78
C TYR A 130 4.11 4.81 -17.24
N SER A 131 3.94 6.07 -17.65
CA SER A 131 4.33 6.49 -18.99
C SER A 131 5.84 6.41 -19.23
N LEU A 132 6.65 6.72 -18.22
CA LEU A 132 8.11 6.62 -18.30
C LEU A 132 8.56 5.15 -18.40
N GLU A 133 7.81 4.21 -17.83
CA GLU A 133 8.08 2.77 -17.99
C GLU A 133 7.96 2.31 -19.43
N GLU A 134 6.85 2.63 -20.10
CA GLU A 134 6.67 2.30 -21.52
C GLU A 134 7.73 2.98 -22.42
N TYR A 135 8.10 4.21 -22.09
CA TYR A 135 9.12 4.96 -22.81
C TYR A 135 10.53 4.38 -22.61
N TYR A 136 10.88 4.03 -21.37
CA TYR A 136 12.18 3.49 -21.00
C TYR A 136 12.45 2.13 -21.66
N ASP A 137 11.44 1.26 -21.74
CA ASP A 137 11.54 -0.01 -22.48
C ASP A 137 11.92 0.19 -23.96
N ALA A 138 11.56 1.33 -24.55
CA ALA A 138 11.98 1.69 -25.90
C ALA A 138 13.32 2.44 -25.93
N TRP A 139 13.62 3.26 -24.92
CA TRP A 139 14.90 3.91 -24.70
C TRP A 139 16.04 2.89 -24.72
N GLU A 140 15.95 1.83 -23.90
CA GLU A 140 16.97 0.79 -23.77
C GLU A 140 17.19 0.00 -25.07
N ARG A 141 16.15 -0.14 -25.90
CA ARG A 141 16.26 -0.85 -27.18
C ARG A 141 16.82 0.03 -28.29
N ALA A 142 16.65 1.34 -28.21
CA ALA A 142 16.98 2.28 -29.28
C ALA A 142 18.46 2.25 -29.72
N PRO A 143 19.46 2.17 -28.81
CA PRO A 143 20.88 2.05 -29.18
C PRO A 143 21.21 0.97 -30.20
N SER A 144 20.44 -0.13 -30.20
CA SER A 144 20.64 -1.28 -31.11
C SER A 144 19.94 -1.14 -32.46
N GLN A 145 19.19 -0.06 -32.68
CA GLN A 145 18.36 0.10 -33.88
C GLN A 145 19.11 0.77 -35.02
N LYS A 146 18.82 0.34 -36.25
CA LYS A 146 19.43 0.87 -37.48
C LYS A 146 19.27 2.38 -37.73
N CYS A 147 18.34 3.02 -37.03
CA CYS A 147 18.08 4.46 -37.14
C CYS A 147 18.88 5.29 -36.13
N VAL A 148 19.67 4.65 -35.27
CA VAL A 148 20.52 5.27 -34.26
C VAL A 148 21.98 5.00 -34.65
N ASN A 149 22.79 6.05 -34.73
CA ASN A 149 24.16 5.93 -35.26
C ASN A 149 25.19 5.52 -34.20
N SER A 150 24.93 5.84 -32.93
CA SER A 150 25.80 5.57 -31.79
C SER A 150 24.94 5.25 -30.56
N PRO A 151 25.40 4.38 -29.64
CA PRO A 151 24.67 4.08 -28.39
C PRO A 151 24.53 5.28 -27.44
N THR A 152 25.23 6.38 -27.70
CA THR A 152 25.12 7.66 -26.96
C THR A 152 24.54 8.79 -27.82
N ASP A 153 23.96 8.48 -29.00
CA ASP A 153 23.19 9.45 -29.78
C ASP A 153 21.83 9.67 -29.11
N TRP A 154 21.84 10.39 -27.99
CA TRP A 154 20.67 10.59 -27.14
C TRP A 154 19.53 11.25 -27.90
N TYR A 155 19.82 12.06 -28.91
CA TYR A 155 18.81 12.65 -29.78
C TYR A 155 18.06 11.61 -30.61
N ALA A 156 18.80 10.73 -31.32
CA ALA A 156 18.20 9.65 -32.10
C ALA A 156 17.52 8.61 -31.20
N ILE A 157 18.09 8.32 -30.03
CA ILE A 157 17.50 7.45 -29.00
C ILE A 157 16.16 8.03 -28.52
N SER A 158 16.14 9.31 -28.16
CA SER A 158 14.94 10.01 -27.69
C SER A 158 13.79 9.92 -28.70
N ARG A 159 14.10 10.18 -29.97
CA ARG A 159 13.13 10.10 -31.08
C ARG A 159 12.67 8.66 -31.34
N SER A 160 13.58 7.70 -31.24
CA SER A 160 13.27 6.29 -31.45
C SER A 160 12.36 5.74 -30.35
N ALA A 161 12.68 6.06 -29.10
CA ALA A 161 11.88 5.71 -27.94
C ALA A 161 10.47 6.30 -28.05
N TYR A 162 10.34 7.58 -28.44
CA TYR A 162 9.03 8.21 -28.63
C TYR A 162 8.22 7.54 -29.76
N SER A 163 8.85 7.23 -30.89
CA SER A 163 8.16 6.53 -31.99
C SER A 163 7.58 5.18 -31.56
N ALA A 164 8.28 4.45 -30.69
CA ALA A 164 7.82 3.19 -30.13
C ALA A 164 6.77 3.38 -29.03
N TYR A 165 6.95 4.34 -28.14
CA TYR A 165 5.95 4.72 -27.12
C TYR A 165 4.60 5.05 -27.79
N ASN A 166 4.60 5.93 -28.79
CA ASN A 166 3.38 6.37 -29.45
C ASN A 166 2.84 5.36 -30.49
N GLY A 167 3.70 4.51 -31.07
CA GLY A 167 3.36 3.64 -32.21
C GLY A 167 3.37 2.14 -31.93
N GLY A 168 3.79 1.73 -30.74
CA GLY A 168 4.12 0.35 -30.39
C GLY A 168 5.57 -0.03 -30.74
N ALA A 169 6.08 -1.09 -30.08
CA ALA A 169 7.50 -1.47 -30.11
C ALA A 169 8.12 -1.65 -31.51
N SER A 170 7.34 -2.07 -32.51
CA SER A 170 7.80 -2.26 -33.89
C SER A 170 8.00 -0.96 -34.67
N ARG A 171 7.56 0.19 -34.12
CA ARG A 171 7.65 1.52 -34.73
C ARG A 171 8.87 2.31 -34.31
N ILE A 172 9.83 1.70 -33.62
CA ILE A 172 11.00 2.38 -33.04
C ILE A 172 11.80 3.25 -34.04
N CYS A 173 11.84 2.92 -35.33
CA CYS A 173 12.48 3.75 -36.37
C CYS A 173 11.52 4.56 -37.24
N ARG A 174 10.23 4.67 -36.88
CA ARG A 174 9.18 5.33 -37.68
C ARG A 174 9.56 6.77 -38.03
N TRP A 175 10.20 7.49 -37.13
CA TRP A 175 10.60 8.88 -37.31
C TRP A 175 11.53 9.15 -38.50
N THR A 176 12.18 8.11 -39.05
CA THR A 176 13.02 8.18 -40.26
C THR A 176 12.20 8.11 -41.56
N ASN A 177 10.92 7.70 -41.49
CA ASN A 177 10.03 7.59 -42.63
C ASN A 177 8.99 8.72 -42.63
N PRO A 178 9.22 9.83 -43.37
CA PRO A 178 8.29 10.95 -43.41
C PRO A 178 6.94 10.64 -44.10
N ARG A 179 6.81 9.47 -44.75
CA ARG A 179 5.59 9.00 -45.43
C ARG A 179 4.73 8.08 -44.57
N ASP A 180 5.16 7.69 -43.38
CA ASP A 180 4.32 6.90 -42.46
C ASP A 180 3.07 7.72 -42.07
N LYS A 181 1.89 7.08 -41.98
CA LYS A 181 0.64 7.77 -41.67
C LYS A 181 0.68 8.54 -40.35
N TRP A 182 1.52 8.10 -39.41
CA TRP A 182 1.70 8.70 -38.09
C TRP A 182 3.00 9.51 -37.94
N ALA A 183 3.76 9.73 -39.02
CA ALA A 183 5.02 10.50 -38.98
C ALA A 183 4.81 11.95 -38.48
N ARG A 184 3.58 12.48 -38.55
CA ARG A 184 3.22 13.78 -37.97
C ARG A 184 3.44 13.84 -36.45
N ASN A 185 3.26 12.73 -35.74
CA ASN A 185 3.44 12.66 -34.29
C ASN A 185 4.94 12.79 -33.95
N ASP A 186 5.81 12.07 -34.68
CA ASP A 186 7.26 12.18 -34.51
C ASP A 186 7.79 13.58 -34.85
N LYS A 187 7.21 14.23 -35.86
CA LYS A 187 7.51 15.63 -36.18
C LYS A 187 7.09 16.56 -35.05
N GLY A 188 5.91 16.33 -34.46
CA GLY A 188 5.41 17.08 -33.32
C GLY A 188 6.29 16.95 -32.09
N PHE A 189 6.70 15.73 -31.74
CA PHE A 189 7.66 15.47 -30.67
C PHE A 189 9.01 16.14 -30.96
N LYS A 190 9.57 15.96 -32.16
CA LYS A 190 10.83 16.59 -32.57
C LYS A 190 10.78 18.11 -32.41
N ALA A 191 9.72 18.75 -32.91
CA ALA A 191 9.58 20.19 -32.81
C ALA A 191 9.53 20.67 -31.36
N LYS A 192 8.83 19.96 -30.47
CA LYS A 192 8.78 20.28 -29.04
C LYS A 192 10.15 20.08 -28.38
N TYR A 193 10.78 18.93 -28.62
CA TYR A 193 12.11 18.61 -28.10
C TYR A 193 13.17 19.63 -28.52
N ASP A 194 13.13 20.10 -29.76
CA ASP A 194 14.10 21.07 -30.29
C ASP A 194 13.82 22.48 -29.79
N ASN A 195 12.57 22.94 -29.89
CA ASN A 195 12.20 24.34 -29.68
C ASN A 195 11.96 24.69 -28.20
N ARG A 196 11.68 23.69 -27.36
CA ARG A 196 11.47 23.83 -25.91
C ARG A 196 10.51 24.96 -25.51
N GLN A 197 9.42 25.13 -26.26
CA GLN A 197 8.51 26.27 -26.09
C GLN A 197 7.87 26.39 -24.70
N TRP A 198 7.89 25.32 -23.90
CA TRP A 198 7.45 25.34 -22.50
C TRP A 198 8.33 26.23 -21.61
N GLU A 199 9.61 26.42 -21.97
CA GLU A 199 10.57 27.26 -21.22
C GLU A 199 10.13 28.72 -21.15
N ASN A 200 9.28 29.17 -22.07
CA ASN A 200 8.70 30.52 -22.05
C ASN A 200 7.73 30.77 -20.90
N TYR A 201 7.31 29.73 -20.17
CA TYR A 201 6.36 29.83 -19.06
C TYR A 201 6.99 29.45 -17.71
N ILE A 202 8.30 29.28 -17.65
CA ILE A 202 9.02 28.85 -16.45
C ILE A 202 9.88 30.01 -15.95
N THR A 203 9.71 30.38 -14.68
CA THR A 203 10.48 31.46 -14.05
C THR A 203 11.68 30.95 -13.27
N ASP A 204 11.64 29.69 -12.84
CA ASP A 204 12.70 29.05 -12.06
C ASP A 204 12.95 27.64 -12.59
N PHE A 205 14.11 27.42 -13.19
CA PHE A 205 14.52 26.12 -13.73
C PHE A 205 15.15 25.21 -12.67
N GLU A 206 15.50 25.76 -11.52
CA GLU A 206 16.12 25.01 -10.41
C GLU A 206 15.08 24.55 -9.38
N VAL A 207 13.84 25.08 -9.45
CA VAL A 207 12.74 24.75 -8.54
C VAL A 207 12.65 23.23 -8.29
N PRO A 208 12.82 22.76 -7.03
CA PRO A 208 12.65 21.35 -6.71
C PRO A 208 11.19 20.95 -6.85
N SER A 209 10.95 19.66 -7.08
CA SER A 209 9.63 19.09 -6.88
C SER A 209 9.21 19.34 -5.43
N PHE A 210 8.09 20.04 -5.27
CA PHE A 210 7.46 20.29 -3.98
C PHE A 210 6.79 19.02 -3.40
N VAL A 211 6.88 17.90 -4.11
CA VAL A 211 6.51 16.56 -3.62
C VAL A 211 7.69 15.60 -3.72
N ASP A 212 7.84 14.76 -2.72
CA ASP A 212 8.72 13.61 -2.67
C ASP A 212 8.19 12.49 -3.55
N ILE A 213 8.89 12.27 -4.66
CA ILE A 213 8.57 11.26 -5.67
C ILE A 213 8.64 9.84 -5.10
N GLY A 214 9.67 9.54 -4.30
CA GLY A 214 9.88 8.21 -3.73
C GLY A 214 8.79 7.83 -2.73
N CYS A 215 8.35 8.80 -1.93
CA CYS A 215 7.20 8.65 -1.04
C CYS A 215 5.93 8.30 -1.81
N ILE A 216 5.60 9.05 -2.86
CA ILE A 216 4.36 8.84 -3.62
C ILE A 216 4.37 7.47 -4.30
N ILE A 217 5.51 7.07 -4.88
CA ILE A 217 5.67 5.76 -5.54
C ILE A 217 5.52 4.61 -4.54
N SER A 218 6.01 4.80 -3.32
CA SER A 218 5.89 3.82 -2.23
C SER A 218 4.48 3.75 -1.63
N GLY A 219 3.56 4.61 -2.09
CA GLY A 219 2.18 4.68 -1.61
C GLY A 219 2.03 5.43 -0.29
N GLY A 220 3.03 6.24 0.08
CA GLY A 220 2.98 7.12 1.24
C GLY A 220 1.94 8.22 1.10
N THR A 221 1.61 8.86 2.22
CA THR A 221 0.73 10.03 2.27
C THR A 221 1.47 11.24 2.82
N ASN A 222 1.04 12.44 2.42
CA ASN A 222 1.68 13.70 2.76
C ASN A 222 3.13 13.75 2.32
N CYS A 223 3.38 13.34 1.09
CA CYS A 223 4.66 13.40 0.42
C CYS A 223 5.07 14.82 0.02
N GLU A 224 4.58 15.89 0.64
CA GLU A 224 5.13 17.23 0.42
C GLU A 224 6.63 17.19 0.71
N ASN A 225 7.42 17.71 -0.23
CA ASN A 225 8.82 17.98 -0.01
C ASN A 225 8.87 19.35 0.66
N ASP A 226 9.45 19.40 1.85
CA ASP A 226 9.56 20.62 2.64
C ASP A 226 10.37 21.72 1.91
N GLY A 227 11.02 21.35 0.79
CA GLY A 227 11.59 22.23 -0.23
C GLY A 227 12.69 23.13 0.32
N SER A 228 13.24 22.74 1.46
CA SER A 228 14.05 23.61 2.28
C SER A 228 15.51 23.18 2.22
N ASP A 229 16.33 24.03 1.61
CA ASP A 229 17.80 23.97 1.68
C ASP A 229 18.33 24.24 3.10
N ASN A 230 17.45 24.50 4.08
CA ASN A 230 17.86 24.65 5.47
C ASN A 230 18.57 23.38 5.95
N SER A 231 19.82 23.55 6.37
CA SER A 231 20.63 22.46 6.91
C SER A 231 20.23 22.08 8.34
N LEU A 232 19.38 22.88 8.99
CA LEU A 232 18.87 22.60 10.33
C LEU A 232 17.46 21.99 10.26
N PRO A 233 17.13 21.04 11.16
CA PRO A 233 15.78 20.52 11.27
C PRO A 233 14.79 21.59 11.73
N ARG A 234 13.55 21.47 11.26
CA ARG A 234 12.47 22.41 11.57
C ARG A 234 11.42 21.75 12.44
N VAL A 235 10.80 22.57 13.29
CA VAL A 235 9.61 22.16 14.04
C VAL A 235 8.39 22.02 13.11
N ASN A 236 7.42 21.20 13.51
CA ASN A 236 6.16 20.92 12.78
C ASN A 236 6.35 20.19 11.44
N VAL A 237 7.41 19.42 11.34
CA VAL A 237 7.69 18.54 10.19
C VAL A 237 7.74 17.10 10.66
N ILE A 238 7.07 16.20 9.95
CA ILE A 238 7.24 14.75 10.07
C ILE A 238 8.25 14.31 9.02
N TYR A 239 9.46 13.97 9.45
CA TYR A 239 10.56 13.55 8.60
C TYR A 239 10.55 12.04 8.38
N ARG A 240 10.66 11.58 7.13
CA ARG A 240 10.82 10.15 6.82
C ARG A 240 12.29 9.78 6.85
N SER A 241 12.63 8.74 7.62
CA SER A 241 13.95 8.14 7.69
C SER A 241 13.88 6.70 7.18
N ASN A 242 14.82 6.33 6.31
CA ASN A 242 14.94 4.96 5.83
C ASN A 242 15.35 3.98 6.94
N GLU A 243 16.00 4.46 7.99
CA GLU A 243 16.50 3.65 9.10
C GLU A 243 15.57 3.68 10.30
N ASN A 244 15.07 4.87 10.64
CA ASN A 244 14.41 5.13 11.92
C ASN A 244 12.88 5.20 11.85
N GLY A 245 12.28 5.06 10.66
CA GLY A 245 10.84 5.27 10.46
C GLY A 245 10.51 6.76 10.29
N ASN A 246 9.43 7.24 10.92
CA ASN A 246 9.05 8.65 10.87
C ASN A 246 9.48 9.38 12.13
N CYS A 247 10.19 10.49 11.95
CA CYS A 247 10.82 11.28 12.99
C CYS A 247 10.21 12.68 13.09
N VAL A 248 10.22 13.24 14.30
CA VAL A 248 9.83 14.61 14.61
C VAL A 248 10.95 15.23 15.44
N TYR A 249 11.36 16.44 15.08
CA TYR A 249 12.41 17.16 15.80
C TYR A 249 11.82 17.88 17.02
N ASP A 250 12.27 17.51 18.22
CA ASP A 250 11.93 18.19 19.47
C ASP A 250 12.98 19.29 19.72
N ASP A 251 12.62 20.54 19.45
CA ASP A 251 13.50 21.70 19.61
C ASP A 251 13.82 22.01 21.08
N SER A 252 12.97 21.55 22.01
CA SER A 252 13.19 21.75 23.45
C SER A 252 14.25 20.79 24.01
N ALA A 253 14.34 19.60 23.44
CA ALA A 253 15.30 18.56 23.82
C ALA A 253 16.49 18.44 22.85
N ASP A 254 16.46 19.18 21.74
CA ASP A 254 17.45 19.17 20.66
C ASP A 254 17.74 17.76 20.12
N GLN A 255 16.68 17.00 19.85
CA GLN A 255 16.76 15.59 19.42
C GLN A 255 15.65 15.22 18.45
N PHE A 256 15.82 14.09 17.76
CA PHE A 256 14.75 13.45 17.01
C PHE A 256 14.09 12.35 17.82
N LEU A 257 12.77 12.40 17.86
CA LEU A 257 11.95 11.26 18.29
C LEU A 257 11.39 10.59 17.05
N CYS A 258 11.56 9.29 16.93
CA CYS A 258 11.13 8.51 15.78
C CYS A 258 10.13 7.42 16.15
N THR A 259 9.28 7.03 15.22
CA THR A 259 8.29 5.97 15.41
C THR A 259 7.89 5.33 14.09
N GLN A 260 7.11 4.24 14.16
CA GLN A 260 6.55 3.60 12.97
C GLN A 260 5.59 4.55 12.23
N GLU A 261 5.49 4.40 10.90
CA GLU A 261 4.75 5.33 10.03
C GLU A 261 3.34 5.68 10.55
N ARG A 262 2.60 4.66 10.99
CA ARG A 262 1.22 4.76 11.50
C ARG A 262 1.04 5.57 12.78
N PHE A 263 2.10 5.84 13.54
CA PHE A 263 2.06 6.59 14.79
C PHE A 263 2.65 8.00 14.66
N ALA A 264 3.17 8.36 13.50
CA ALA A 264 3.82 9.66 13.26
C ALA A 264 2.91 10.86 13.57
N GLN A 265 1.60 10.74 13.27
CA GLN A 265 0.63 11.79 13.55
C GLN A 265 0.41 12.01 15.06
N CYS A 266 0.37 10.92 15.82
CA CYS A 266 0.31 11.00 17.27
C CYS A 266 1.61 11.55 17.85
N LEU A 267 2.77 11.17 17.31
CA LEU A 267 4.06 11.67 17.77
C LEU A 267 4.16 13.18 17.55
N HIS A 268 3.82 13.65 16.36
CA HIS A 268 3.73 15.07 16.08
C HIS A 268 2.76 15.79 17.04
N HIS A 269 1.57 15.22 17.27
CA HIS A 269 0.61 15.80 18.21
C HIS A 269 1.16 15.84 19.64
N LYS A 270 1.88 14.80 20.09
CA LYS A 270 2.49 14.75 21.42
C LYS A 270 3.55 15.84 21.63
N ILE A 271 4.36 16.12 20.61
CA ILE A 271 5.44 17.12 20.70
C ILE A 271 4.90 18.55 20.58
N TYR A 272 3.94 18.80 19.69
CA TYR A 272 3.49 20.17 19.37
C TYR A 272 2.06 20.51 19.81
N ASP A 273 1.36 19.61 20.50
CA ASP A 273 -0.02 19.75 21.00
C ASP A 273 -1.07 20.11 19.91
N GLY A 274 -0.76 19.84 18.64
CA GLY A 274 -1.62 20.27 17.53
C GLY A 274 -1.80 21.79 17.43
N SER A 275 -0.87 22.57 18.00
CA SER A 275 -0.88 24.03 18.05
C SER A 275 -0.75 24.70 16.67
N THR A 276 -0.33 23.97 15.66
CA THR A 276 -0.02 24.50 14.34
C THR A 276 -1.12 24.30 13.31
N ARG A 277 -1.20 25.26 12.37
CA ARG A 277 -2.26 25.26 11.36
C ARG A 277 -2.06 24.17 10.31
N ASN A 278 -0.80 23.81 9.99
CA ASN A 278 -0.39 22.87 8.96
C ASN A 278 0.75 21.97 9.48
N VAL A 279 0.62 20.65 9.33
CA VAL A 279 1.72 19.69 9.52
C VAL A 279 2.44 19.59 8.19
N SER A 280 3.75 19.79 8.17
CA SER A 280 4.57 19.58 6.99
C SER A 280 5.23 18.22 7.03
N TYR A 281 5.74 17.77 5.89
CA TYR A 281 6.44 16.50 5.78
C TYR A 281 7.74 16.73 5.03
N GLY A 282 8.73 15.90 5.31
CA GLY A 282 10.05 16.02 4.70
C GLY A 282 10.81 14.72 4.81
N ASN A 283 12.05 14.74 4.34
CA ASN A 283 12.98 13.62 4.47
C ASN A 283 14.01 13.92 5.55
N PHE A 284 14.34 12.89 6.33
CA PHE A 284 15.45 12.92 7.26
C PHE A 284 16.75 13.02 6.45
N LYS A 285 17.60 14.00 6.79
CA LYS A 285 18.85 14.26 6.06
C LYS A 285 20.02 13.61 6.78
N ASP A 286 20.98 13.06 6.03
CA ASP A 286 22.18 12.41 6.57
C ASP A 286 23.00 13.34 7.47
N GLU A 287 23.01 14.65 7.18
CA GLU A 287 23.68 15.67 8.01
C GLU A 287 23.09 15.78 9.43
N TRP A 288 21.89 15.24 9.66
CA TRP A 288 21.22 15.22 10.95
C TRP A 288 21.55 13.99 11.81
N ASP A 289 22.42 13.08 11.35
CA ASP A 289 22.95 11.97 12.15
C ASP A 289 23.73 12.44 13.39
N THR A 290 24.05 13.74 13.47
CA THR A 290 24.67 14.39 14.62
C THR A 290 23.70 14.65 15.78
N TYR A 291 22.39 14.68 15.52
CA TYR A 291 21.38 14.84 16.57
C TYR A 291 21.10 13.47 17.23
N PRO A 292 20.87 13.43 18.55
CA PRO A 292 20.38 12.21 19.20
C PRO A 292 19.07 11.74 18.56
N VAL A 293 18.97 10.44 18.30
CA VAL A 293 17.77 9.80 17.76
C VAL A 293 17.23 8.81 18.79
N GLU A 294 16.00 9.05 19.26
CA GLU A 294 15.31 8.21 20.21
C GLU A 294 14.08 7.57 19.55
N GLN A 295 13.93 6.25 19.74
CA GLN A 295 12.73 5.53 19.30
C GLN A 295 11.64 5.71 20.35
N ALA A 296 10.58 6.44 19.98
CA ALA A 296 9.50 6.76 20.88
C ALA A 296 8.68 5.49 21.22
N GLU A 297 8.43 5.26 22.51
CA GLU A 297 7.65 4.13 22.99
C GLU A 297 6.18 4.21 22.56
N VAL A 298 5.69 3.14 21.91
CA VAL A 298 4.36 3.09 21.28
C VAL A 298 3.22 3.29 22.29
N GLU A 299 3.35 2.85 23.55
CA GLU A 299 2.32 2.99 24.59
C GLU A 299 1.96 4.46 24.89
N GLY A 300 2.95 5.35 24.76
CA GLY A 300 2.87 6.73 25.20
C GLY A 300 2.64 7.75 24.08
N ILE A 301 2.73 7.35 22.82
CA ILE A 301 2.66 8.31 21.70
C ILE A 301 1.21 8.71 21.42
N CYS A 302 0.30 7.74 21.28
CA CYS A 302 -1.11 8.01 21.00
C CYS A 302 -1.97 8.08 22.27
N SER A 303 -1.44 7.79 23.46
CA SER A 303 -2.20 7.86 24.71
C SER A 303 -2.61 9.29 25.09
N THR A 304 -1.93 10.29 24.53
CA THR A 304 -2.31 11.72 24.63
C THR A 304 -3.57 12.06 23.84
N VAL A 305 -3.98 11.20 22.89
CA VAL A 305 -5.18 11.43 22.09
C VAL A 305 -6.42 11.14 22.95
N GLU A 306 -7.08 12.21 23.38
CA GLU A 306 -8.26 12.14 24.24
C GLU A 306 -9.32 11.17 23.67
N GLY A 307 -9.87 10.31 24.52
CA GLY A 307 -10.94 9.39 24.15
C GLY A 307 -10.56 8.30 23.13
N LEU A 308 -9.27 8.13 22.82
CA LEU A 308 -8.79 7.00 22.04
C LEU A 308 -9.02 5.69 22.83
N ILE A 309 -9.68 4.74 22.21
CA ILE A 309 -10.05 3.47 22.83
C ILE A 309 -8.97 2.44 22.52
N LYS A 310 -8.40 1.84 23.58
CA LYS A 310 -7.31 0.89 23.49
C LYS A 310 -7.70 -0.44 22.82
N PRO A 311 -6.74 -1.14 22.17
CA PRO A 311 -6.92 -2.50 21.68
C PRO A 311 -7.45 -3.45 22.76
N GLY A 312 -8.21 -4.45 22.33
CA GLY A 312 -8.95 -5.38 23.19
C GLY A 312 -10.30 -4.87 23.67
N SER A 313 -10.49 -3.55 23.71
CA SER A 313 -11.76 -2.96 24.15
C SER A 313 -12.91 -3.31 23.21
N ARG A 314 -14.09 -3.48 23.78
CA ARG A 314 -15.35 -3.59 23.04
C ARG A 314 -15.95 -2.20 22.82
N ILE A 315 -16.37 -1.92 21.60
CA ILE A 315 -16.98 -0.64 21.23
C ILE A 315 -18.36 -0.83 20.59
N SER A 316 -19.32 0.00 20.98
CA SER A 316 -20.61 0.15 20.31
C SER A 316 -20.50 1.27 19.28
N LEU A 317 -20.82 0.96 18.03
CA LEU A 317 -20.84 1.93 16.95
C LEU A 317 -22.16 2.69 16.95
N LYS A 318 -22.10 4.02 17.00
CA LYS A 318 -23.29 4.90 17.14
C LYS A 318 -23.88 5.32 15.80
N LYS A 319 -23.15 5.13 14.71
CA LYS A 319 -23.58 5.45 13.33
C LYS A 319 -23.49 4.21 12.45
N ASN A 320 -24.15 4.26 11.29
CA ASN A 320 -23.85 3.30 10.22
C ASN A 320 -22.50 3.69 9.63
N ILE A 321 -21.52 2.79 9.69
CA ILE A 321 -20.13 3.11 9.35
C ILE A 321 -19.63 2.17 8.26
N ASN A 322 -18.95 2.72 7.26
CA ASN A 322 -18.26 1.93 6.25
C ASN A 322 -17.05 1.25 6.89
N VAL A 323 -16.93 -0.07 6.70
CA VAL A 323 -15.71 -0.80 7.00
C VAL A 323 -14.80 -0.69 5.80
N ARG A 324 -13.55 -0.28 6.00
CA ARG A 324 -12.57 0.02 4.95
C ARG A 324 -11.33 -0.85 5.06
N ARG A 325 -10.59 -1.04 3.96
CA ARG A 325 -9.38 -1.88 3.93
C ARG A 325 -8.22 -1.25 4.72
N THR A 326 -8.06 0.06 4.59
CA THR A 326 -7.14 0.93 5.32
C THR A 326 -7.94 2.13 5.86
N PRO A 327 -7.39 2.98 6.74
CA PRO A 327 -7.98 4.29 7.03
C PRO A 327 -8.32 5.05 5.75
N GLY A 328 -9.57 5.49 5.59
CA GLY A 328 -10.03 6.21 4.40
C GLY A 328 -10.17 5.40 3.10
N GLY A 329 -9.49 4.25 2.95
CA GLY A 329 -9.40 3.47 1.71
C GLY A 329 -10.64 2.63 1.35
N ASP A 330 -10.46 1.61 0.50
CA ASP A 330 -11.55 0.83 -0.14
C ASP A 330 -12.61 0.33 0.83
N LYS A 331 -13.89 0.52 0.47
CA LYS A 331 -15.02 -0.01 1.23
C LYS A 331 -15.09 -1.54 1.12
N LEU A 332 -15.00 -2.22 2.26
CA LEU A 332 -15.23 -3.66 2.41
C LEU A 332 -16.70 -4.00 2.71
N GLY A 333 -17.43 -3.07 3.34
CA GLY A 333 -18.82 -3.27 3.76
C GLY A 333 -19.35 -2.12 4.62
N VAL A 334 -20.48 -2.35 5.28
CA VAL A 334 -21.09 -1.43 6.24
C VAL A 334 -21.45 -2.22 7.50
N ILE A 335 -21.17 -1.64 8.65
CA ILE A 335 -21.67 -2.10 9.94
C ILE A 335 -22.74 -1.12 10.44
N SER A 336 -23.89 -1.66 10.81
CA SER A 336 -25.03 -0.84 11.26
C SER A 336 -24.78 -0.26 12.65
N SER A 337 -25.39 0.90 12.91
CA SER A 337 -25.45 1.49 14.25
C SER A 337 -26.00 0.50 15.28
N GLY A 338 -25.50 0.60 16.51
CA GLY A 338 -25.82 -0.25 17.65
C GLY A 338 -25.03 -1.56 17.71
N LYS A 339 -24.32 -1.95 16.64
CA LYS A 339 -23.48 -3.15 16.65
C LYS A 339 -22.23 -2.94 17.50
N THR A 340 -21.80 -4.03 18.15
CA THR A 340 -20.60 -4.06 18.99
C THR A 340 -19.47 -4.79 18.28
N ALA A 341 -18.28 -4.19 18.30
CA ALA A 341 -17.05 -4.66 17.68
C ALA A 341 -15.89 -4.65 18.69
N GLN A 342 -14.86 -5.44 18.44
CA GLN A 342 -13.62 -5.45 19.23
C GLN A 342 -12.60 -4.57 18.52
N VAL A 343 -11.98 -3.65 19.26
CA VAL A 343 -10.84 -2.86 18.75
C VAL A 343 -9.63 -3.78 18.71
N LEU A 344 -9.16 -4.12 17.51
CA LEU A 344 -7.96 -4.93 17.32
C LEU A 344 -6.71 -4.06 17.31
N SER A 345 -6.82 -2.87 16.72
CA SER A 345 -5.75 -1.89 16.59
C SER A 345 -6.38 -0.52 16.31
N TYR A 346 -5.55 0.52 16.25
CA TYR A 346 -6.01 1.87 15.89
C TYR A 346 -4.99 2.61 15.04
N GLU A 347 -5.47 3.52 14.21
CA GLU A 347 -4.62 4.51 13.54
C GLU A 347 -5.23 5.89 13.74
N VAL A 348 -4.37 6.86 14.04
CA VAL A 348 -4.75 8.27 14.13
C VAL A 348 -4.15 8.96 12.93
N THR A 349 -5.01 9.53 12.10
CA THR A 349 -4.60 10.31 10.92
C THR A 349 -4.81 11.79 11.21
N GLU A 350 -4.08 12.65 10.49
CA GLU A 350 -4.12 14.11 10.63
C GLU A 350 -3.79 14.60 12.06
N ALA A 351 -2.55 15.01 12.32
CA ALA A 351 -2.07 15.39 13.65
C ALA A 351 -2.88 16.53 14.32
N LYS A 352 -3.65 17.31 13.55
CA LYS A 352 -4.48 18.40 14.06
C LYS A 352 -5.90 17.98 14.43
N SER A 353 -6.57 17.26 13.53
CA SER A 353 -7.97 16.82 13.72
C SER A 353 -8.03 15.53 14.54
N LEU A 354 -6.95 14.75 14.56
CA LEU A 354 -6.83 13.47 15.25
C LEU A 354 -7.96 12.53 14.83
N LYS A 355 -8.11 12.32 13.53
CA LYS A 355 -9.10 11.39 12.99
C LYS A 355 -8.74 9.97 13.43
N ARG A 356 -9.67 9.30 14.10
CA ARG A 356 -9.47 7.97 14.68
C ARG A 356 -10.04 6.92 13.74
N TYR A 357 -9.27 5.87 13.51
CA TYR A 357 -9.72 4.68 12.80
C TYR A 357 -9.45 3.46 13.67
N TYR A 358 -10.50 2.73 14.02
CA TYR A 358 -10.36 1.46 14.75
C TYR A 358 -10.36 0.31 13.77
N GLN A 359 -9.36 -0.55 13.87
CA GLN A 359 -9.36 -1.81 13.18
C GLN A 359 -10.25 -2.80 13.93
N ILE A 360 -11.16 -3.46 13.20
CA ILE A 360 -12.15 -4.38 13.74
C ILE A 360 -12.26 -5.64 12.89
N SER A 361 -12.79 -6.69 13.50
CA SER A 361 -13.29 -7.87 12.79
C SER A 361 -14.61 -7.56 12.07
N PHE A 362 -14.74 -8.03 10.83
CA PHE A 362 -15.95 -7.88 10.02
C PHE A 362 -16.20 -9.16 9.21
N GLY A 363 -17.01 -10.07 9.76
CA GLY A 363 -17.16 -11.41 9.21
C GLY A 363 -15.85 -12.19 9.28
N SER A 364 -15.39 -12.73 8.14
CA SER A 364 -14.08 -13.37 8.01
C SER A 364 -12.95 -12.39 7.64
N LYS A 365 -13.23 -11.09 7.56
CA LYS A 365 -12.28 -10.05 7.18
C LYS A 365 -11.90 -9.19 8.38
N VAL A 366 -10.82 -8.44 8.23
CA VAL A 366 -10.41 -7.36 9.13
C VAL A 366 -10.42 -6.06 8.33
N GLY A 367 -10.84 -4.96 8.95
CA GLY A 367 -10.86 -3.65 8.31
C GLY A 367 -11.05 -2.52 9.33
N TYR A 368 -11.01 -1.28 8.85
CA TYR A 368 -11.06 -0.08 9.66
C TYR A 368 -12.43 0.58 9.63
N VAL A 369 -12.88 1.08 10.76
CA VAL A 369 -14.03 1.96 10.89
C VAL A 369 -13.57 3.33 11.34
N TYR A 370 -14.11 4.37 10.70
CA TYR A 370 -13.91 5.74 11.17
C TYR A 370 -14.65 5.95 12.49
N ALA A 371 -13.96 6.52 13.47
CA ALA A 371 -14.44 6.70 14.84
C ALA A 371 -14.44 8.17 15.28
N GLY A 372 -14.57 9.09 14.32
CA GLY A 372 -14.61 10.52 14.56
C GLY A 372 -13.24 11.18 14.70
N ASP A 373 -13.28 12.49 14.84
CA ASP A 373 -12.11 13.33 15.10
C ASP A 373 -12.15 13.87 16.53
N LYS A 374 -11.19 14.72 16.92
CA LYS A 374 -11.10 15.26 18.29
C LYS A 374 -12.35 16.01 18.76
N SER A 375 -13.18 16.49 17.85
CA SER A 375 -14.40 17.24 18.18
C SER A 375 -15.63 16.35 18.34
N ASP A 376 -15.66 15.16 17.74
CA ASP A 376 -16.90 14.39 17.62
C ASP A 376 -16.78 12.87 17.89
N TYR A 377 -15.60 12.37 18.29
CA TYR A 377 -15.32 10.94 18.48
C TYR A 377 -16.36 10.20 19.33
N SER A 378 -16.86 10.82 20.40
CA SER A 378 -17.87 10.24 21.30
C SER A 378 -19.22 9.97 20.60
N SER A 379 -19.51 10.69 19.52
CA SER A 379 -20.71 10.50 18.69
C SER A 379 -20.58 9.32 17.70
N TRP A 380 -19.39 8.75 17.54
CA TRP A 380 -19.12 7.68 16.58
C TRP A 380 -19.00 6.31 17.25
N ALA A 381 -18.23 6.22 18.33
CA ALA A 381 -17.98 4.98 19.05
C ALA A 381 -17.84 5.23 20.54
N SER A 382 -18.34 4.29 21.35
CA SER A 382 -18.15 4.31 22.81
C SER A 382 -17.81 2.91 23.30
N ILE A 383 -17.14 2.80 24.44
CA ILE A 383 -16.93 1.52 25.13
C ILE A 383 -18.29 0.84 25.37
N SER A 384 -18.33 -0.48 25.26
CA SER A 384 -19.53 -1.31 25.39
C SER A 384 -19.21 -2.61 26.11
N ASN A 385 -20.13 -3.11 26.94
CA ASN A 385 -20.02 -4.45 27.54
C ASN A 385 -20.89 -5.49 26.80
N SER A 386 -21.56 -5.09 25.71
CA SER A 386 -22.41 -6.00 24.94
C SER A 386 -21.61 -7.09 24.24
N ASN A 387 -22.30 -8.17 23.85
CA ASN A 387 -21.69 -9.27 23.13
C ASN A 387 -21.15 -8.81 21.76
N LEU A 388 -19.98 -9.35 21.41
CA LEU A 388 -19.33 -9.09 20.15
C LEU A 388 -20.12 -9.69 18.98
N SER A 389 -20.21 -8.94 17.88
CA SER A 389 -20.77 -9.47 16.63
C SER A 389 -19.82 -10.47 15.98
N TYR A 390 -18.51 -10.21 16.10
CA TYR A 390 -17.42 -11.07 15.64
C TYR A 390 -16.27 -10.94 16.64
N GLN A 391 -15.80 -12.07 17.17
CA GLN A 391 -14.67 -12.08 18.10
C GLN A 391 -13.46 -12.70 17.40
N LYS A 392 -12.32 -11.99 17.48
CA LYS A 392 -11.04 -12.49 16.93
C LYS A 392 -10.03 -12.75 18.04
N ILE A 393 -9.94 -11.86 19.03
CA ILE A 393 -9.05 -12.01 20.18
C ILE A 393 -9.84 -12.63 21.33
N ALA A 394 -9.26 -13.64 21.97
CA ALA A 394 -9.85 -14.29 23.12
C ALA A 394 -9.92 -13.34 24.32
N GLU A 395 -10.86 -13.61 25.21
CA GLU A 395 -10.98 -12.93 26.49
C GLU A 395 -10.78 -13.93 27.63
N VAL A 396 -10.52 -13.43 28.84
CA VAL A 396 -10.40 -14.28 30.04
C VAL A 396 -11.62 -15.19 30.18
N GLY A 397 -11.37 -16.47 30.47
CA GLY A 397 -12.37 -17.54 30.55
C GLY A 397 -12.80 -18.12 29.20
N ASN A 398 -12.30 -17.60 28.07
CA ASN A 398 -12.42 -18.29 26.79
C ASN A 398 -11.45 -19.46 26.73
N TYR A 399 -11.72 -20.41 25.83
CA TYR A 399 -10.76 -21.46 25.50
C TYR A 399 -10.13 -21.15 24.15
N VAL A 400 -8.84 -21.38 24.02
CA VAL A 400 -8.10 -21.23 22.76
C VAL A 400 -7.36 -22.52 22.43
N SER A 401 -7.08 -22.72 21.15
CA SER A 401 -6.22 -23.81 20.69
C SER A 401 -5.21 -23.25 19.70
N SER A 402 -3.97 -23.68 19.83
CA SER A 402 -2.90 -23.26 18.94
C SER A 402 -3.01 -23.95 17.57
N PHE A 403 -2.53 -23.28 16.52
CA PHE A 403 -2.44 -23.85 15.17
C PHE A 403 -1.22 -24.78 14.98
N GLU A 404 -0.28 -24.72 15.92
CA GLU A 404 0.95 -25.50 15.96
C GLU A 404 1.42 -25.72 17.39
N ASN A 405 2.47 -26.50 17.57
CA ASN A 405 3.05 -26.65 18.89
C ASN A 405 3.81 -25.37 19.24
N LEU A 406 3.48 -24.74 20.36
CA LEU A 406 4.02 -23.43 20.72
C LEU A 406 4.73 -23.53 22.07
N PRO A 407 6.02 -23.18 22.15
CA PRO A 407 6.73 -23.13 23.42
C PRO A 407 6.25 -21.96 24.27
N SER A 408 6.27 -22.14 25.58
CA SER A 408 6.04 -21.06 26.55
C SER A 408 7.18 -20.04 26.50
N MET A 409 6.83 -18.77 26.73
CA MET A 409 7.77 -17.67 26.90
C MET A 409 8.51 -17.75 28.25
N ASP A 410 7.89 -18.39 29.24
CA ASP A 410 8.42 -18.50 30.61
C ASP A 410 9.36 -19.71 30.75
N ASP A 411 9.02 -20.83 30.10
CA ASP A 411 9.78 -22.08 30.14
C ASP A 411 9.68 -22.84 28.80
N SER A 412 10.80 -22.88 28.06
CA SER A 412 10.89 -23.56 26.76
C SER A 412 10.59 -25.07 26.78
N SER A 413 10.58 -25.71 27.95
CA SER A 413 10.20 -27.12 28.10
C SER A 413 8.68 -27.34 28.05
N VAL A 414 7.90 -26.32 28.38
CA VAL A 414 6.43 -26.32 28.32
C VAL A 414 5.99 -25.95 26.91
N ASN A 415 5.20 -26.82 26.28
CA ASN A 415 4.73 -26.64 24.91
C ASN A 415 3.23 -26.91 24.82
N LEU A 416 2.50 -26.01 24.18
CA LEU A 416 1.13 -26.28 23.78
C LEU A 416 1.11 -27.34 22.70
N ILE A 417 0.12 -28.22 22.78
CA ILE A 417 -0.13 -29.23 21.76
C ILE A 417 -1.13 -28.66 20.76
N ASN A 418 -0.77 -28.71 19.48
CA ASN A 418 -1.64 -28.26 18.39
C ASN A 418 -3.05 -28.86 18.49
N GLY A 419 -4.04 -27.98 18.57
CA GLY A 419 -5.46 -28.35 18.56
C GLY A 419 -6.05 -28.69 19.92
N GLU A 420 -5.26 -28.78 21.00
CA GLU A 420 -5.78 -28.88 22.36
C GLU A 420 -6.35 -27.54 22.84
N ALA A 421 -7.33 -27.61 23.74
CA ALA A 421 -8.04 -26.43 24.24
C ALA A 421 -7.48 -26.04 25.62
N TYR A 422 -6.96 -24.82 25.71
CA TYR A 422 -6.42 -24.25 26.94
C TYR A 422 -7.29 -23.06 27.36
N GLU A 423 -7.52 -22.91 28.67
CA GLU A 423 -8.27 -21.79 29.21
C GLU A 423 -7.40 -20.53 29.22
N VAL A 424 -7.96 -19.42 28.78
CA VAL A 424 -7.30 -18.11 28.83
C VAL A 424 -7.51 -17.51 30.21
N LEU A 425 -6.43 -17.41 30.99
CA LEU A 425 -6.40 -16.80 32.31
C LEU A 425 -6.13 -15.29 32.24
N GLY A 426 -5.37 -14.87 31.23
CA GLY A 426 -4.95 -13.48 31.04
C GLY A 426 -4.70 -13.15 29.58
N VAL A 427 -4.90 -11.88 29.23
CA VAL A 427 -4.64 -11.36 27.88
C VAL A 427 -3.85 -10.07 28.02
N THR A 428 -2.63 -10.07 27.49
CA THR A 428 -1.72 -8.93 27.54
C THR A 428 -1.57 -8.33 26.14
N TYR A 429 -1.84 -7.04 26.04
CA TYR A 429 -1.66 -6.24 24.82
C TYR A 429 -0.39 -5.43 25.00
N ASN A 430 0.69 -5.82 24.32
CA ASN A 430 1.98 -5.16 24.47
C ASN A 430 2.09 -3.92 23.57
N VAL A 431 3.08 -3.10 23.90
CA VAL A 431 3.34 -1.81 23.27
C VAL A 431 3.72 -1.94 21.79
N ASP A 432 4.48 -2.97 21.45
CA ASP A 432 4.87 -3.32 20.08
C ASP A 432 3.74 -3.97 19.27
N LEU A 433 2.52 -3.97 19.82
CA LEU A 433 1.34 -4.64 19.29
C LEU A 433 1.41 -6.17 19.33
N SER A 434 2.38 -6.77 20.01
CA SER A 434 2.31 -8.20 20.31
C SER A 434 1.17 -8.49 21.28
N LEU A 435 0.54 -9.63 21.08
CA LEU A 435 -0.53 -10.16 21.92
C LEU A 435 -0.01 -11.40 22.61
N ASN A 436 -0.12 -11.45 23.93
CA ASN A 436 0.24 -12.64 24.71
C ASN A 436 -1.00 -13.18 25.43
N TYR A 437 -1.13 -14.50 25.48
CA TYR A 437 -2.09 -15.17 26.34
C TYR A 437 -1.39 -15.81 27.51
N GLU A 438 -1.95 -15.63 28.69
CA GLU A 438 -1.67 -16.43 29.86
C GLU A 438 -2.67 -17.60 29.87
N LEU A 439 -2.16 -18.83 29.80
CA LEU A 439 -2.97 -20.04 29.62
C LEU A 439 -2.78 -21.03 30.77
N ASP A 440 -3.85 -21.72 31.15
CA ASP A 440 -3.80 -22.87 32.05
C ASP A 440 -3.31 -24.12 31.30
N VAL A 441 -2.13 -24.61 31.67
CA VAL A 441 -1.52 -25.85 31.20
C VAL A 441 -1.30 -26.76 32.41
N ASP A 442 -2.09 -27.83 32.49
CA ASP A 442 -2.06 -28.83 33.56
C ASP A 442 -2.19 -28.24 34.98
N GLY A 443 -3.01 -27.20 35.15
CA GLY A 443 -3.25 -26.53 36.43
C GLY A 443 -2.20 -25.47 36.79
N SER A 444 -1.30 -25.14 35.88
CA SER A 444 -0.28 -24.10 36.03
C SER A 444 -0.42 -23.04 34.93
N SER A 445 -0.06 -21.80 35.25
CA SER A 445 -0.18 -20.68 34.33
C SER A 445 1.13 -20.41 33.57
N TYR A 446 1.05 -20.23 32.25
CA TYR A 446 2.20 -19.88 31.39
C TYR A 446 1.82 -18.87 30.30
N HIS A 447 2.77 -18.04 29.89
CA HIS A 447 2.61 -17.04 28.83
C HIS A 447 3.04 -17.58 27.47
N PHE A 448 2.23 -17.27 26.46
CA PHE A 448 2.48 -17.63 25.08
C PHE A 448 2.26 -16.42 24.17
N TYR A 449 3.17 -16.24 23.22
CA TYR A 449 2.98 -15.28 22.14
C TYR A 449 1.81 -15.73 21.26
N ALA A 450 0.73 -14.96 21.30
CA ALA A 450 -0.50 -15.26 20.60
C ALA A 450 -0.55 -14.67 19.18
N GLY A 451 0.32 -13.70 18.90
CA GLY A 451 0.44 -13.09 17.59
C GLY A 451 0.70 -11.59 17.65
N SER A 452 0.57 -10.93 16.50
CA SER A 452 0.70 -9.47 16.41
C SER A 452 -0.61 -8.83 15.94
N LEU A 453 -0.96 -7.73 16.61
CA LEU A 453 -2.05 -6.84 16.25
C LEU A 453 -1.61 -5.78 15.22
N ASN A 454 -0.38 -5.89 14.73
CA ASN A 454 0.05 -5.13 13.57
C ASN A 454 -0.63 -5.71 12.31
N PRO A 455 -1.46 -4.90 11.61
CA PRO A 455 -2.25 -5.35 10.46
C PRO A 455 -1.40 -5.74 9.24
N TYR A 456 -0.14 -5.33 9.23
CA TYR A 456 0.83 -5.63 8.17
C TYR A 456 1.62 -6.92 8.44
N THR A 457 1.56 -7.44 9.66
CA THR A 457 2.15 -8.73 10.03
C THR A 457 1.08 -9.82 10.06
N HIS A 458 1.45 -11.05 9.69
CA HIS A 458 0.52 -12.20 9.66
C HIS A 458 0.91 -13.24 10.70
N ASP A 459 0.83 -12.83 11.96
CA ASP A 459 1.18 -13.67 13.10
C ASP A 459 -0.09 -13.85 13.94
N ASP A 460 -0.83 -14.93 13.70
CA ASP A 460 -2.00 -15.33 14.49
C ASP A 460 -1.87 -16.82 14.78
N PHE A 461 -1.58 -17.14 16.03
CA PHE A 461 -1.21 -18.49 16.44
C PHE A 461 -2.36 -19.29 17.06
N PHE A 462 -3.49 -18.64 17.31
CA PHE A 462 -4.59 -19.24 18.07
C PHE A 462 -5.93 -19.10 17.38
N LYS A 463 -6.83 -20.04 17.70
CA LYS A 463 -8.27 -19.90 17.44
C LYS A 463 -9.04 -20.07 18.74
N ILE A 464 -10.11 -19.28 18.88
CA ILE A 464 -11.08 -19.45 19.97
C ILE A 464 -11.82 -20.77 19.74
N THR A 465 -11.91 -21.58 20.80
CA THR A 465 -12.54 -22.90 20.83
C THR A 465 -13.43 -23.04 22.07
N LYS A 466 -14.01 -24.23 22.27
CA LYS A 466 -14.78 -24.58 23.47
C LYS A 466 -13.95 -25.45 24.42
N LYS A 467 -14.28 -25.39 25.70
CA LYS A 467 -13.78 -26.31 26.72
C LYS A 467 -14.01 -27.76 26.28
N VAL A 468 -12.98 -28.60 26.47
CA VAL A 468 -13.10 -30.06 26.34
C VAL A 468 -13.10 -30.62 27.76
N ASP A 469 -14.23 -31.14 28.23
CA ASP A 469 -14.36 -31.67 29.59
C ASP A 469 -13.63 -33.02 29.73
N THR A 470 -12.37 -33.00 30.21
CA THR A 470 -11.53 -34.12 30.70
C THR A 470 -11.22 -35.32 29.77
N PRO A 471 -10.05 -35.99 29.95
CA PRO A 471 -9.52 -36.95 28.99
C PRO A 471 -10.15 -38.33 29.18
N ASN A 472 -11.17 -38.65 28.38
CA ASN A 472 -11.57 -40.04 28.16
C ASN A 472 -10.51 -40.69 27.24
N PRO A 473 -10.18 -41.98 27.41
CA PRO A 473 -9.05 -42.61 26.71
C PRO A 473 -9.27 -42.45 25.20
N THR A 474 -8.25 -41.91 24.54
CA THR A 474 -8.13 -41.66 23.11
C THR A 474 -9.36 -42.10 22.31
N PRO A 475 -10.35 -41.21 22.09
CA PRO A 475 -11.30 -41.43 21.03
C PRO A 475 -10.48 -41.42 19.74
N GLU A 476 -10.57 -42.52 18.99
CA GLU A 476 -10.04 -42.63 17.63
C GLU A 476 -10.28 -41.29 16.90
N PRO A 477 -9.26 -40.70 16.24
CA PRO A 477 -9.32 -39.33 15.73
C PRO A 477 -10.64 -39.11 14.99
N PRO A 478 -11.38 -38.01 15.30
CA PRO A 478 -12.64 -37.75 14.64
C PRO A 478 -12.36 -37.73 13.14
N LYS A 479 -12.98 -38.68 12.43
CA LYS A 479 -12.78 -38.83 10.98
C LYS A 479 -13.02 -37.44 10.37
N PRO A 480 -11.99 -36.83 9.75
CA PRO A 480 -12.18 -35.56 9.05
C PRO A 480 -13.32 -35.77 8.06
N VAL A 481 -14.20 -34.78 7.88
CA VAL A 481 -15.24 -34.84 6.84
C VAL A 481 -14.52 -34.95 5.50
N VAL A 482 -14.35 -36.19 5.03
CA VAL A 482 -13.64 -36.50 3.79
C VAL A 482 -14.54 -36.06 2.65
N LYS A 483 -14.30 -34.85 2.14
CA LYS A 483 -14.82 -34.51 0.82
C LYS A 483 -14.10 -35.39 -0.20
N THR A 484 -14.84 -35.85 -1.21
CA THR A 484 -14.21 -36.62 -2.28
C THR A 484 -13.95 -35.70 -3.46
N GLY A 485 -12.88 -35.94 -4.20
CA GLY A 485 -12.58 -35.17 -5.40
C GLY A 485 -11.97 -36.04 -6.48
N ARG A 486 -11.65 -35.42 -7.61
CA ARG A 486 -10.77 -36.00 -8.62
C ARG A 486 -9.94 -34.91 -9.27
N LEU A 487 -8.80 -35.27 -9.87
CA LEU A 487 -8.14 -34.34 -10.77
C LEU A 487 -9.07 -33.97 -11.93
N SER A 488 -8.95 -32.73 -12.41
CA SER A 488 -9.68 -32.24 -13.58
C SER A 488 -9.53 -33.18 -14.78
N LYS A 489 -10.58 -33.29 -15.63
CA LYS A 489 -10.69 -34.33 -16.67
C LYS A 489 -9.48 -34.41 -17.64
N SER A 490 -8.79 -33.28 -17.87
CA SER A 490 -7.63 -33.16 -18.76
C SER A 490 -6.30 -33.57 -18.13
N ILE A 491 -6.24 -33.75 -16.81
CA ILE A 491 -4.99 -34.02 -16.09
C ILE A 491 -4.78 -35.53 -15.99
N TRP A 492 -3.69 -36.05 -16.54
CA TRP A 492 -3.33 -37.47 -16.46
C TRP A 492 -2.64 -37.83 -15.15
N TRP A 493 -1.79 -36.95 -14.63
CA TRP A 493 -1.15 -37.08 -13.32
C TRP A 493 -0.69 -35.72 -12.79
N LYS A 494 -0.48 -35.58 -11.48
CA LYS A 494 0.04 -34.35 -10.86
C LYS A 494 0.88 -34.63 -9.61
N LYS A 495 1.96 -33.88 -9.40
CA LYS A 495 2.79 -33.97 -8.19
C LYS A 495 2.01 -33.46 -6.97
N ILE A 496 2.28 -34.07 -5.82
CA ILE A 496 1.86 -33.59 -4.49
C ILE A 496 3.08 -33.32 -3.63
N TYR A 497 2.92 -32.41 -2.68
CA TYR A 497 4.00 -31.83 -1.89
C TYR A 497 3.82 -32.09 -0.39
N SER A 498 4.91 -32.07 0.39
CA SER A 498 4.87 -32.32 1.85
C SER A 498 4.22 -31.19 2.64
N CYS A 499 4.23 -29.95 2.11
CA CYS A 499 3.56 -28.77 2.64
C CYS A 499 2.83 -28.00 1.52
N PRO A 500 1.93 -27.04 1.82
CA PRO A 500 1.12 -26.30 0.83
C PRO A 500 1.93 -25.25 0.04
N SER A 501 3.04 -25.67 -0.56
CA SER A 501 3.87 -24.85 -1.44
C SER A 501 4.57 -25.74 -2.47
N THR A 502 4.87 -25.18 -3.65
CA THR A 502 5.69 -25.85 -4.67
C THR A 502 7.17 -25.93 -4.31
N SER A 503 7.64 -25.17 -3.32
CA SER A 503 9.01 -25.24 -2.79
C SER A 503 9.24 -26.44 -1.86
N CYS A 504 8.17 -27.09 -1.39
CA CYS A 504 8.23 -28.24 -0.50
C CYS A 504 8.76 -29.49 -1.22
N LYS A 505 9.25 -30.47 -0.43
CA LYS A 505 9.66 -31.77 -0.98
C LYS A 505 8.48 -32.48 -1.64
N LYS A 506 8.75 -33.15 -2.76
CA LYS A 506 7.74 -33.97 -3.46
C LYS A 506 7.33 -35.14 -2.55
N ALA A 507 6.07 -35.17 -2.15
CA ALA A 507 5.47 -36.26 -1.37
C ALA A 507 4.98 -37.41 -2.25
N GLY A 508 4.71 -37.16 -3.54
CA GLY A 508 4.25 -38.20 -4.46
C GLY A 508 3.66 -37.67 -5.76
N THR A 509 2.87 -38.51 -6.42
CA THR A 509 2.14 -38.19 -7.65
C THR A 509 0.75 -38.83 -7.61
N LEU A 510 -0.28 -38.03 -7.90
CA LEU A 510 -1.66 -38.45 -8.08
C LEU A 510 -1.92 -38.84 -9.53
N ARG A 511 -2.82 -39.81 -9.74
CA ARG A 511 -3.28 -40.25 -11.06
C ARG A 511 -4.64 -39.64 -11.37
N GLY A 512 -4.79 -39.16 -12.58
CA GLY A 512 -6.01 -38.56 -13.09
C GLY A 512 -7.05 -39.59 -13.54
N PRO A 513 -8.25 -39.12 -13.91
CA PRO A 513 -9.40 -39.98 -14.19
C PRO A 513 -9.22 -40.94 -15.39
N ARG A 514 -8.27 -40.67 -16.29
CA ARG A 514 -7.90 -41.61 -17.39
C ARG A 514 -7.03 -42.78 -16.92
N LEU A 515 -6.30 -42.61 -15.81
CA LEU A 515 -5.35 -43.60 -15.29
C LEU A 515 -5.88 -44.35 -14.07
N THR A 516 -6.93 -43.86 -13.40
CA THR A 516 -7.56 -44.54 -12.28
C THR A 516 -9.00 -44.08 -12.06
N LYS A 517 -9.88 -45.00 -11.65
CA LYS A 517 -11.24 -44.70 -11.19
C LYS A 517 -11.29 -44.25 -9.70
N LYS A 518 -10.15 -44.34 -8.98
CA LYS A 518 -10.07 -44.00 -7.55
C LYS A 518 -10.16 -42.49 -7.32
N LYS A 519 -11.11 -42.06 -6.48
CA LYS A 519 -11.26 -40.65 -6.07
C LYS A 519 -10.17 -40.22 -5.08
N LEU A 520 -9.93 -38.93 -5.01
CA LEU A 520 -9.13 -38.29 -3.97
C LEU A 520 -9.97 -38.19 -2.70
N LYS A 521 -9.40 -38.55 -1.55
CA LYS A 521 -9.89 -38.12 -0.24
C LYS A 521 -9.29 -36.75 0.05
N ILE A 522 -10.10 -35.77 0.41
CA ILE A 522 -9.66 -34.41 0.73
C ILE A 522 -9.86 -34.22 2.23
N TYR A 523 -8.76 -33.94 2.93
CA TYR A 523 -8.74 -33.83 4.39
C TYR A 523 -8.76 -32.37 4.85
N GLU A 524 -8.19 -31.47 4.07
CA GLU A 524 -7.93 -30.09 4.50
C GLU A 524 -7.85 -29.16 3.28
N ASN A 525 -8.21 -27.89 3.47
CA ASN A 525 -7.96 -26.82 2.52
C ASN A 525 -7.26 -25.66 3.23
N LYS A 526 -6.05 -25.29 2.79
CA LYS A 526 -5.24 -24.21 3.35
C LYS A 526 -4.71 -23.34 2.20
N ASN A 527 -5.11 -22.08 2.13
CA ASN A 527 -4.62 -21.09 1.16
C ASN A 527 -4.64 -21.56 -0.31
N GLY A 528 -5.75 -22.18 -0.75
CA GLY A 528 -5.89 -22.68 -2.12
C GLY A 528 -5.11 -23.98 -2.40
N TRP A 529 -4.63 -24.66 -1.36
CA TRP A 529 -4.06 -25.99 -1.41
C TRP A 529 -4.94 -26.99 -0.68
N LEU A 530 -5.12 -28.17 -1.26
CA LEU A 530 -5.86 -29.27 -0.69
C LEU A 530 -4.89 -30.34 -0.19
N LYS A 531 -5.04 -30.75 1.08
CA LYS A 531 -4.39 -31.97 1.59
C LYS A 531 -5.22 -33.16 1.16
N VAL A 532 -4.62 -34.03 0.34
CA VAL A 532 -5.34 -35.10 -0.34
C VAL A 532 -4.64 -36.45 -0.19
N GLU A 533 -5.41 -37.53 -0.34
CA GLU A 533 -4.90 -38.89 -0.47
C GLU A 533 -5.50 -39.62 -1.67
N GLN A 534 -4.65 -40.35 -2.39
CA GLN A 534 -5.06 -41.33 -3.39
C GLN A 534 -4.18 -42.57 -3.34
N SER A 535 -4.78 -43.72 -3.07
CA SER A 535 -4.07 -45.02 -2.97
C SER A 535 -2.89 -44.98 -1.99
N GLY A 536 -3.11 -44.47 -0.77
CA GLY A 536 -2.10 -44.41 0.29
C GLY A 536 -1.06 -43.29 0.17
N LYS A 537 -1.08 -42.49 -0.91
CA LYS A 537 -0.18 -41.34 -1.06
C LYS A 537 -0.86 -40.07 -0.55
N VAL A 538 -0.30 -39.47 0.50
CA VAL A 538 -0.81 -38.24 1.15
C VAL A 538 0.07 -37.04 0.79
N GLY A 539 -0.53 -35.90 0.51
CA GLY A 539 0.21 -34.65 0.29
C GLY A 539 -0.67 -33.50 -0.20
N TRP A 540 -0.04 -32.37 -0.48
CA TRP A 540 -0.71 -31.12 -0.84
C TRP A 540 -0.73 -30.88 -2.35
N ILE A 541 -1.86 -30.41 -2.88
CA ILE A 541 -2.05 -30.02 -4.29
C ILE A 541 -2.82 -28.70 -4.41
N LYS A 542 -2.49 -27.83 -5.38
CA LYS A 542 -3.29 -26.63 -5.64
C LYS A 542 -4.73 -27.01 -6.02
N GLN A 543 -5.70 -26.36 -5.39
CA GLN A 543 -7.13 -26.60 -5.53
C GLN A 543 -7.59 -26.52 -6.99
N GLN A 544 -7.00 -25.64 -7.80
CA GLN A 544 -7.33 -25.48 -9.24
C GLN A 544 -7.22 -26.79 -10.06
N TYR A 545 -6.46 -27.77 -9.58
CA TYR A 545 -6.29 -29.05 -10.26
C TYR A 545 -7.33 -30.10 -9.86
N VAL A 546 -8.15 -29.83 -8.83
CA VAL A 546 -9.06 -30.80 -8.22
C VAL A 546 -10.49 -30.31 -8.35
N LYS A 547 -11.33 -31.14 -8.95
CA LYS A 547 -12.79 -31.01 -8.86
C LYS A 547 -13.25 -31.71 -7.59
N VAL A 548 -13.74 -30.93 -6.62
CA VAL A 548 -14.35 -31.42 -5.37
C VAL A 548 -15.81 -31.79 -5.64
N TYR A 549 -16.29 -32.83 -4.96
CA TYR A 549 -17.67 -33.34 -5.00
C TYR A 549 -18.38 -33.15 -3.67
#